data_AF-A0A554J6N1-F1
#
_entry.id   AF-A0A554J6N1-F1
#
_cell.length_a   1.000
_cell.length_b   1.000
_cell.length_c   1.000
_cell.angle_alpha   90.00
_cell.angle_beta   90.00
_cell.angle_gamma   90.00
#
_symmetry.space_group_name_H-M   'P 1'
#
loop_
_entity.id
_entity.type
_entity.pdbx_description
1 polymer ?
#
loop_
_entity_poly.entity_id
_entity_poly.type
_entity_poly.pdbx_seq_one_letter_code
_entity_poly.pdbx_strand_id
1 'polypeptide(L)' 'MAQHNAIGKLGEEVARAYLQKKGYKIIEQNWRTKRGEIDIIAKKGDVLALVEVRTK' A
#
# COMPACT_ATOMS: atom_id res chain seq x y z
N MET A 1 -13.19 -19.53 -3.60
CA MET A 1 -11.99 -18.77 -3.21
C MET A 1 -12.09 -17.37 -3.83
N ALA A 2 -12.73 -16.41 -3.15
CA ALA A 2 -12.98 -15.08 -3.74
C ALA A 2 -13.25 -13.96 -2.71
N GLN A 3 -13.53 -14.28 -1.45
CA GLN A 3 -13.96 -13.29 -0.46
C GLN A 3 -12.79 -12.50 0.16
N HIS A 4 -11.62 -13.11 0.30
CA HIS A 4 -10.44 -12.46 0.91
C HIS A 4 -9.83 -11.35 0.04
N ASN A 5 -9.94 -11.45 -1.29
CA ASN A 5 -9.30 -10.51 -2.20
C ASN A 5 -9.98 -9.13 -2.22
N ALA A 6 -11.30 -9.09 -2.02
CA ALA A 6 -12.05 -7.83 -2.02
C ALA A 6 -11.75 -7.00 -0.76
N ILE A 7 -11.65 -7.66 0.40
CA ILE A 7 -11.33 -7.01 1.68
C ILE A 7 -9.89 -6.50 1.66
N GLY A 8 -8.94 -7.31 1.20
CA GLY A 8 -7.54 -6.89 1.06
C GLY A 8 -7.38 -5.66 0.16
N LYS A 9 -8.00 -5.70 -1.03
CA LYS A 9 -7.98 -4.57 -1.98
C LYS A 9 -8.61 -3.30 -1.41
N LEU A 10 -9.71 -3.43 -0.66
CA LEU A 10 -10.33 -2.29 0.02
C LEU A 10 -9.39 -1.71 1.09
N GLY A 11 -8.70 -2.57 1.85
CA GLY A 11 -7.68 -2.16 2.81
C GLY A 11 -6.56 -1.35 2.15
N GLU A 12 -6.04 -1.82 1.01
CA GLU A 12 -5.02 -1.10 0.24
C GLU A 12 -5.53 0.26 -0.25
N GLU A 13 -6.77 0.33 -0.73
CA GLU A 13 -7.37 1.59 -1.19
C GLU A 13 -7.50 2.61 -0.05
N VAL A 14 -7.97 2.17 1.12
CA VAL A 14 -8.07 3.00 2.32
C VAL A 14 -6.69 3.47 2.79
N ALA A 15 -5.69 2.58 2.80
CA ALA A 15 -4.32 2.92 3.17
C ALA A 15 -3.72 3.96 2.22
N ARG A 16 -3.93 3.78 0.90
CA ARG A 16 -3.49 4.72 -0.14
C ARG A 16 -4.12 6.10 0.07
N ALA A 17 -5.44 6.15 0.24
CA ALA A 17 -6.17 7.41 0.45
C ALA A 17 -5.69 8.13 1.72
N TYR A 18 -5.45 7.38 2.79
CA TYR A 18 -4.90 7.90 4.05
C TYR A 18 -3.51 8.52 3.85
N LEU A 19 -2.60 7.81 3.16
CA LEU A 19 -1.25 8.29 2.88
C LEU A 19 -1.29 9.57 2.03
N GLN A 20 -2.10 9.60 0.97
CA GLN A 20 -2.30 10.78 0.14
C GLN A 20 -2.81 11.98 0.94
N LYS A 21 -3.82 11.76 1.79
CA LYS A 21 -4.36 12.80 2.70
C LYS A 21 -3.30 13.32 3.69
N LYS A 22 -2.32 12.50 4.07
CA LYS A 22 -1.19 12.89 4.93
C LYS A 22 -0.03 13.55 4.16
N GLY A 23 -0.20 13.78 2.85
CA GLY A 23 0.78 14.44 2.00
C GLY A 23 1.87 13.53 1.47
N TYR A 24 1.68 12.20 1.52
CA TYR A 24 2.56 11.27 0.83
C TYR A 24 2.18 11.16 -0.65
N LYS A 25 3.19 11.14 -1.52
CA LYS A 25 3.05 10.74 -2.91
C LYS A 25 3.18 9.22 -3.00
N ILE A 26 2.20 8.56 -3.60
CA ILE A 26 2.28 7.14 -3.92
C ILE A 26 3.25 6.97 -5.09
N ILE A 27 4.26 6.13 -4.92
CA ILE A 27 5.28 5.83 -5.92
C ILE A 27 4.92 4.56 -6.68
N GLU A 28 4.54 3.51 -5.95
CA GLU A 28 4.19 2.21 -6.53
C GLU A 28 3.17 1.51 -5.62
N GLN A 29 2.36 0.63 -6.20
CA GLN A 29 1.43 -0.23 -5.47
C GLN A 29 1.60 -1.67 -5.94
N ASN A 30 1.36 -2.63 -5.05
CA ASN A 30 1.49 -4.06 -5.36
C ASN A 30 2.87 -4.40 -5.96
N TRP A 31 3.93 -3.81 -5.41
CA TRP A 31 5.29 -4.00 -5.90
C TRP A 31 5.75 -5.43 -5.60
N ARG A 32 6.24 -6.14 -6.62
CA ARG A 32 6.64 -7.55 -6.53
C ARG A 32 7.98 -7.76 -7.19
N THR A 33 8.82 -8.56 -6.54
CA THR A 33 10.10 -9.03 -7.07
C THR A 33 10.31 -10.51 -6.71
N LYS A 34 11.32 -11.15 -7.28
CA LYS A 34 11.68 -12.54 -6.95
C LYS A 34 12.02 -12.75 -5.47
N ARG A 35 12.34 -11.67 -4.74
CA ARG A 35 12.76 -11.68 -3.33
C ARG A 35 11.67 -11.27 -2.34
N GLY A 36 10.50 -10.84 -2.80
CA GLY A 36 9.43 -10.39 -1.91
C GLY A 36 8.45 -9.42 -2.57
N GLU A 37 7.55 -8.89 -1.75
CA GLU A 37 6.47 -7.98 -2.14
C GLU A 37 6.32 -6.86 -1.12
N ILE A 38 5.76 -5.72 -1.57
CA ILE A 38 5.37 -4.58 -0.75
C ILE A 38 4.06 -4.03 -1.31
N ASP A 39 3.05 -3.83 -0.45
CA ASP A 39 1.73 -3.38 -0.89
C ASP A 39 1.75 -1.94 -1.41
N ILE A 40 2.40 -1.01 -0.70
CA ILE A 40 2.48 0.40 -1.11
C ILE A 40 3.88 0.97 -0.83
N ILE A 41 4.45 1.64 -1.83
CA ILE A 41 5.65 2.46 -1.69
C ILE A 41 5.22 3.92 -1.79
N ALA A 42 5.51 4.73 -0.76
CA ALA A 42 5.10 6.12 -0.70
C ALA A 42 6.24 7.05 -0.25
N LYS A 43 6.25 8.30 -0.70
CA LYS A 43 7.29 9.30 -0.40
C LYS A 43 6.71 10.59 0.15
N LYS A 44 7.33 11.17 1.19
CA LYS A 44 7.01 12.50 1.71
C LYS A 44 8.30 13.23 2.07
N GLY A 45 8.65 14.28 1.31
CA GLY A 45 9.98 14.90 1.41
C GLY A 45 11.07 13.85 1.18
N ASP A 46 12.00 13.73 2.12
CA ASP A 46 13.10 12.76 2.05
C ASP A 46 12.77 11.39 2.66
N VAL A 47 11.54 11.21 3.15
CA VAL A 47 11.10 9.93 3.73
C VAL A 47 10.50 9.03 2.65
N LEU A 48 11.08 7.83 2.50
CA LEU A 48 10.51 6.72 1.74
C LEU A 48 9.88 5.71 2.71
N ALA A 49 8.58 5.50 2.59
CA ALA A 49 7.80 4.57 3.40
C ALA A 49 7.44 3.32 2.58
N LEU A 50 7.82 2.15 3.10
CA LEU A 50 7.35 0.85 2.63
C LEU A 50 6.21 0.42 3.55
N VAL A 51 5.02 0.21 3.00
CA VAL A 51 3.80 0.00 3.77
C VAL A 51 3.22 -1.36 3.42
N GLU A 52 3.09 -2.21 4.44
CA GLU A 52 2.37 -3.48 4.40
C GLU A 52 0.99 -3.27 5.01
N VAL A 53 -0.06 -3.64 4.28
CA VAL A 53 -1.46 -3.45 4.66
C VAL A 53 -2.00 -4.75 5.26
N ARG A 54 -2.55 -4.67 6.46
CA ARG A 54 -3.17 -5.81 7.15
C ARG A 54 -4.64 -5.52 7.43
N THR A 55 -5.52 -6.36 6.90
CA THR A 55 -6.95 -6.36 7.20
C THR A 55 -7.23 -7.40 8.30
N LYS A 56 -8.07 -7.06 9.27
CA LYS A 56 -8.50 -7.97 10.35
C LYS A 56 -9.64 -8.87 9.91
#